data_AF-A0A4Q5ADY5-F1
#
_entry.id   AF-A0A4Q5ADY5-F1
#
_cell.length_a   1.000
_cell.length_b   1.000
_cell.length_c   1.000
_cell.angle_alpha   90.00
_cell.angle_beta   90.00
_cell.angle_gamma   90.00
#
_symmetry.space_group_name_H-M   'P 1'
#
loop_
_entity.id
_entity.type
_entity.pdbx_description
1 polymer ?
#
loop_
_entity_poly.entity_id
_entity_poly.type
_entity_poly.pdbx_seq_one_letter_code
_entity_poly.pdbx_strand_id
1 'polypeptide(L)'
;MSAIGEVKIPGGKLVRVTVADAAGTRTCHIDGDFFAAGEQASAAAITQAEAVLAARLDALDAPGTAIEPWYRATVRALEPIVGSALIGANAESIALAALRAHAQRAPEAFAPELARFEAERSARIRRQWQAAQHDERNQPPLIDPRSVRERWRALAPVLVEDGPRMPEEQMRVERAWSQEVARGERPATLRVWDWAAPAVVCGAYQSIEDEVRLDQARVRGVHVVRRDSGGGAMYIEPARTITVSLYAPLGFVHGLSVAQSFQLCDMWLIEGLRACGVRARFAGLNDIAGPHGKIGGSAQQRVPGEPGCVLHHTTLAYSIDARAMAAVLNTSAEKMSDKAVKSAAKRVEPICAGTRLTRAQVVARLVHTAREFGAV
;
A
#
# COMPACT_ATOMS: atom_id res chain seq x y z
N MET A 1 27.52 8.48 21.46
CA MET A 1 26.62 7.29 21.37
C MET A 1 25.46 7.67 20.45
N SER A 2 25.19 6.87 19.42
CA SER A 2 24.05 7.07 18.50
C SER A 2 22.86 6.22 18.94
N ALA A 3 21.65 6.72 18.72
CA ALA A 3 20.40 6.00 18.97
C ALA A 3 19.49 6.08 17.75
N ILE A 4 18.70 5.03 17.52
CA ILE A 4 17.98 4.86 16.25
C ILE A 4 16.51 4.58 16.54
N GLY A 5 15.64 5.39 15.97
CA GLY A 5 14.20 5.16 16.03
C GLY A 5 13.64 4.91 14.65
N GLU A 6 12.78 3.89 14.56
CA GLU A 6 12.20 3.43 13.30
C GLU A 6 10.68 3.44 13.41
N VAL A 7 9.99 3.99 12.41
CA VAL A 7 8.54 4.08 12.36
C VAL A 7 8.03 3.78 10.97
N LYS A 8 7.03 2.92 10.91
CA LYS A 8 6.23 2.69 9.72
C LYS A 8 4.76 2.96 10.05
N ILE A 9 4.24 4.06 9.54
CA ILE A 9 2.82 4.38 9.70
C ILE A 9 1.97 3.53 8.72
N PRO A 10 0.73 3.16 9.07
CA PRO A 10 -0.15 2.45 8.15
C PRO A 10 -0.33 3.21 6.83
N GLY A 11 0.01 2.59 5.70
CA GLY A 11 -0.04 3.21 4.37
C GLY A 11 1.18 4.08 4.00
N GLY A 12 2.14 4.29 4.91
CA GLY A 12 3.40 5.02 4.65
C GLY A 12 4.62 4.10 4.49
N LYS A 13 5.79 4.72 4.29
CA LYS A 13 7.11 4.07 4.20
C LYS A 13 7.76 3.98 5.57
N LEU A 14 8.83 3.19 5.66
CA LEU A 14 9.68 3.17 6.83
C LEU A 14 10.47 4.48 6.90
N VAL A 15 10.39 5.14 8.03
CA VAL A 15 11.23 6.29 8.38
C VAL A 15 12.12 5.87 9.53
N ARG A 16 13.41 6.10 9.37
CA ARG A 16 14.42 5.97 10.40
C ARG A 16 14.94 7.36 10.74
N VAL A 17 15.13 7.59 12.03
CA VAL A 17 15.82 8.76 12.55
C VAL A 17 16.96 8.26 13.41
N THR A 18 18.18 8.64 13.03
CA THR A 18 19.38 8.42 13.83
C THR A 18 19.72 9.70 14.58
N VAL A 19 19.87 9.63 15.89
CA VAL A 19 20.25 10.76 16.75
C VAL A 19 21.64 10.50 17.33
N ALA A 20 22.57 11.42 17.11
CA ALA A 20 23.92 11.33 17.65
C ALA A 20 24.31 12.64 18.33
N ASP A 21 24.94 12.53 19.51
CA ASP A 21 25.55 13.67 20.20
C ASP A 21 27.07 13.56 20.03
N ALA A 22 27.66 14.56 19.38
CA ALA A 22 29.10 14.67 19.15
C ALA A 22 29.58 16.04 19.63
N ALA A 23 30.58 16.08 20.51
CA ALA A 23 31.18 17.31 21.05
C ALA A 23 30.17 18.33 21.62
N GLY A 24 29.08 17.85 22.24
CA GLY A 24 28.03 18.72 22.83
C GLY A 24 27.02 19.27 21.82
N THR A 25 27.10 18.88 20.55
CA THR A 25 26.11 19.21 19.52
C THR A 25 25.29 17.98 19.15
N ARG A 26 23.97 18.12 19.16
CA ARG A 26 23.05 17.10 18.68
C ARG A 26 22.91 17.16 17.18
N THR A 27 22.98 15.99 16.56
CA THR A 27 22.75 15.81 15.12
C THR A 27 21.66 14.77 14.91
N CYS A 28 20.81 15.02 13.91
CA CYS A 28 19.81 14.07 13.45
C CYS A 28 20.13 13.69 12.02
N HIS A 29 19.91 12.42 11.69
CA HIS A 29 19.91 11.96 10.32
C HIS A 29 18.58 11.27 10.02
N ILE A 30 17.90 11.69 8.96
CA ILE A 30 16.63 11.11 8.53
C ILE A 30 16.91 10.25 7.28
N ASP A 31 16.73 8.95 7.42
CA ASP A 31 16.85 7.97 6.35
C ASP A 31 15.64 7.04 6.32
N GLY A 32 15.47 6.28 5.24
CA GLY A 32 14.32 5.39 5.12
C GLY A 32 13.95 5.12 3.68
N ASP A 33 12.78 4.55 3.48
CA ASP A 33 12.33 4.01 2.19
C ASP A 33 11.33 4.96 1.48
N PHE A 34 11.54 6.27 1.66
CA PHE A 34 10.71 7.34 1.10
C PHE A 34 11.44 8.05 -0.05
N PHE A 35 10.68 8.54 -1.04
CA PHE A 35 11.27 9.18 -2.21
C PHE A 35 11.41 10.69 -2.01
N ALA A 36 12.51 11.23 -2.50
CA ALA A 36 12.75 12.64 -2.75
C ALA A 36 11.95 13.11 -3.98
N ALA A 37 11.07 14.11 -3.86
CA ALA A 37 10.51 14.82 -5.00
C ALA A 37 11.57 15.73 -5.66
N GLY A 38 12.45 15.13 -6.47
CA GLY A 38 13.59 15.78 -7.12
C GLY A 38 14.85 15.80 -6.24
N GLU A 39 16.01 15.43 -6.80
CA GLU A 39 17.24 15.14 -6.03
C GLU A 39 17.74 16.33 -5.20
N GLN A 40 17.75 17.56 -5.76
CA GLN A 40 18.31 18.72 -5.06
C GLN A 40 17.35 19.36 -4.05
N ALA A 41 16.06 19.48 -4.40
CA ALA A 41 15.04 20.05 -3.52
C ALA A 41 14.79 19.19 -2.27
N SER A 42 14.89 17.86 -2.42
CA SER A 42 14.64 16.93 -1.33
C SER A 42 15.82 16.79 -0.38
N ALA A 43 17.06 16.87 -0.87
CA ALA A 43 18.24 16.90 -0.01
C ALA A 43 18.24 18.14 0.90
N ALA A 44 17.82 19.30 0.35
CA ALA A 44 17.65 20.52 1.13
C ALA A 44 16.54 20.38 2.19
N ALA A 45 15.39 19.80 1.81
CA ALA A 45 14.28 19.55 2.73
C ALA A 45 14.66 18.58 3.87
N ILE A 46 15.39 17.50 3.56
CA ILE A 46 15.90 16.56 4.57
C ILE A 46 16.87 17.27 5.51
N THR A 47 17.84 18.00 4.98
CA THR A 47 18.82 18.76 5.78
C THR A 47 18.12 19.78 6.70
N GLN A 48 17.12 20.48 6.18
CA GLN A 48 16.34 21.43 6.97
C GLN A 48 15.50 20.72 8.05
N ALA A 49 14.88 19.59 7.72
CA ALA A 49 14.12 18.77 8.66
C ALA A 49 15.01 18.20 9.78
N GLU A 50 16.22 17.74 9.46
CA GLU A 50 17.24 17.27 10.41
C GLU A 50 17.65 18.36 11.40
N ALA A 51 17.87 19.59 10.91
CA ALA A 51 18.20 20.74 11.76
C ALA A 51 17.04 21.12 12.70
N VAL A 52 15.80 21.14 12.19
CA VAL A 52 14.61 21.35 13.02
C VAL A 52 14.50 20.24 14.08
N LEU A 53 14.72 18.99 13.70
CA LEU A 53 14.59 17.84 14.59
C LEU A 53 15.61 17.88 15.73
N ALA A 54 16.86 18.24 15.44
CA ALA A 54 17.91 18.41 16.45
C ALA A 54 17.51 19.47 17.49
N ALA A 55 17.12 20.67 17.06
CA ALA A 55 16.70 21.75 17.95
C ALA A 55 15.46 21.40 18.78
N ARG A 56 14.53 20.64 18.20
CA ARG A 56 13.33 20.16 18.91
C ARG A 56 13.69 19.12 19.96
N LEU A 57 14.59 18.18 19.67
CA LEU A 57 15.03 17.17 20.64
C LEU A 57 15.76 17.83 21.83
N ASP A 58 16.53 18.89 21.61
CA ASP A 58 17.15 19.63 22.72
C ASP A 58 16.10 20.25 23.66
N ALA A 59 14.98 20.74 23.10
CA ALA A 59 13.86 21.22 23.90
C ALA A 59 13.10 20.07 24.61
N LEU A 60 13.23 18.82 24.16
CA LEU A 60 12.62 17.65 24.80
C LEU A 60 13.35 17.25 26.09
N ASP A 61 14.67 17.50 26.15
CA ASP A 61 15.49 17.24 27.34
C ASP A 61 15.15 18.17 28.51
N ALA A 62 14.40 19.26 28.28
CA ALA A 62 13.99 20.19 29.33
C ALA A 62 13.03 19.51 30.32
N PRO A 63 13.28 19.62 31.65
CA PRO A 63 12.41 19.02 32.67
C PRO A 63 10.94 19.43 32.52
N GLY A 64 10.04 18.45 32.59
CA GLY A 64 8.59 18.68 32.51
C GLY A 64 8.02 18.78 31.09
N THR A 65 8.82 18.57 30.05
CA THR A 65 8.33 18.53 28.67
C THR A 65 7.58 17.22 28.40
N ALA A 66 6.27 17.30 28.20
CA ALA A 66 5.45 16.13 27.87
C ALA A 66 5.56 15.72 26.39
N ILE A 67 5.44 14.41 26.13
CA ILE A 67 5.61 13.83 24.78
C ILE A 67 4.60 14.37 23.78
N GLU A 68 3.32 14.43 24.15
CA GLU A 68 2.26 14.79 23.19
C GLU A 68 2.31 16.26 22.71
N PRO A 69 2.46 17.28 23.59
CA PRO A 69 2.68 18.65 23.17
C PRO A 69 3.93 18.81 22.30
N TRP A 70 5.03 18.12 22.67
CA TRP A 70 6.24 18.12 21.88
C TRP A 70 6.00 17.54 20.48
N TYR A 71 5.37 16.37 20.40
CA TYR A 71 5.05 15.68 19.15
C TYR A 71 4.23 16.58 18.22
N ARG A 72 3.13 17.17 18.72
CA ARG A 72 2.26 18.04 17.92
C ARG A 72 2.99 19.28 17.39
N ALA A 73 3.86 19.88 18.20
CA ALA A 73 4.64 21.04 17.80
C ALA A 73 5.74 20.67 16.79
N THR A 74 6.41 19.53 16.96
CA THR A 74 7.40 19.02 16.02
C THR A 74 6.76 18.65 14.68
N VAL A 75 5.59 18.00 14.68
CA VAL A 75 4.82 17.73 13.46
C VAL A 75 4.48 19.03 12.72
N ARG A 76 3.95 20.04 13.42
CA ARG A 76 3.63 21.36 12.82
C ARG A 76 4.85 22.07 12.22
N ALA A 77 6.03 21.90 12.81
CA ALA A 77 7.27 22.50 12.32
C ALA A 77 7.83 21.77 11.08
N LEU A 78 7.67 20.45 11.02
CA LEU A 78 8.16 19.63 9.92
C LEU A 78 7.23 19.63 8.70
N GLU A 79 5.91 19.73 8.91
CA GLU A 79 4.91 19.61 7.84
C GLU A 79 5.17 20.54 6.64
N PRO A 80 5.49 21.84 6.79
CA PRO A 80 5.77 22.73 5.65
C PRO A 80 7.04 22.37 4.89
N ILE A 81 7.95 21.61 5.51
CA ILE A 81 9.25 21.23 4.95
C ILE A 81 9.14 19.92 4.18
N VAL A 82 8.49 18.91 4.79
CA VAL A 82 8.48 17.54 4.25
C VAL A 82 7.20 17.20 3.49
N GLY A 83 6.09 17.91 3.71
CA GLY A 83 4.76 17.52 3.21
C GLY A 83 4.64 17.44 1.69
N SER A 84 5.41 18.23 0.95
CA SER A 84 5.49 18.17 -0.52
C SER A 84 6.81 17.61 -1.05
N ALA A 85 7.85 17.55 -0.20
CA ALA A 85 9.19 17.16 -0.60
C ALA A 85 9.46 15.65 -0.45
N LEU A 86 8.80 14.98 0.51
CA LEU A 86 8.97 13.57 0.79
C LEU A 86 7.73 12.77 0.38
N ILE A 87 7.92 11.79 -0.49
CA ILE A 87 6.87 10.87 -0.91
C ILE A 87 6.99 9.60 -0.08
N GLY A 88 6.03 9.40 0.81
CA GLY A 88 5.91 8.19 1.62
C GLY A 88 6.47 8.30 3.03
N ALA A 89 7.15 9.40 3.35
CA ALA A 89 7.37 9.85 4.72
C ALA A 89 6.56 11.12 4.97
N ASN A 90 6.12 11.32 6.20
CA ASN A 90 5.46 12.56 6.61
C ASN A 90 5.95 13.01 7.99
N ALA A 91 5.59 14.24 8.37
CA ALA A 91 6.03 14.84 9.62
C ALA A 91 5.68 13.98 10.85
N GLU A 92 4.54 13.28 10.84
CA GLU A 92 4.13 12.37 11.91
C GLU A 92 5.10 11.19 12.09
N SER A 93 5.46 10.52 10.98
CA SER A 93 6.38 9.39 11.00
C SER A 93 7.79 9.78 11.45
N ILE A 94 8.29 10.94 11.01
CA ILE A 94 9.59 11.48 11.39
C ILE A 94 9.60 11.87 12.87
N ALA A 95 8.58 12.59 13.35
CA ALA A 95 8.48 12.99 14.75
C ALA A 95 8.39 11.76 15.69
N LEU A 96 7.67 10.72 15.29
CA LEU A 96 7.57 9.48 16.08
C LEU A 96 8.89 8.68 16.07
N ALA A 97 9.59 8.63 14.93
CA ALA A 97 10.90 7.99 14.83
C ALA A 97 11.91 8.70 15.74
N ALA A 98 11.89 10.03 15.79
CA ALA A 98 12.72 10.80 16.69
C ALA A 98 12.44 10.52 18.18
N LEU A 99 11.17 10.38 18.57
CA LEU A 99 10.81 9.99 19.95
C LEU A 99 11.35 8.60 20.31
N ARG A 100 11.29 7.64 19.40
CA ARG A 100 11.84 6.29 19.60
C ARG A 100 13.36 6.31 19.73
N ALA A 101 14.05 7.09 18.90
CA ALA A 101 15.50 7.28 18.99
C ALA A 101 15.88 7.91 20.34
N HIS A 102 15.13 8.92 20.77
CA HIS A 102 15.35 9.59 22.05
C HIS A 102 15.11 8.66 23.25
N ALA A 103 14.04 7.85 23.22
CA ALA A 103 13.70 6.93 24.31
C ALA A 103 14.79 5.88 24.60
N GLN A 104 15.55 5.47 23.59
CA GLN A 104 16.69 4.56 23.78
C GLN A 104 17.84 5.18 24.59
N ARG A 105 17.91 6.51 24.64
CA ARG A 105 18.93 7.27 25.39
C ARG A 105 18.53 7.53 26.84
N ALA A 106 17.23 7.55 27.14
CA ALA A 106 16.66 7.81 28.45
C ALA A 106 15.53 6.81 28.81
N PRO A 107 15.83 5.49 28.85
CA PRO A 107 14.79 4.45 28.90
C PRO A 107 13.95 4.48 30.18
N GLU A 108 14.54 4.79 31.34
CA GLU A 108 13.84 4.73 32.64
C GLU A 108 12.79 5.83 32.83
N ALA A 109 13.05 7.03 32.33
CA ALA A 109 12.13 8.17 32.47
C ALA A 109 11.11 8.26 31.32
N PHE A 110 11.52 7.86 30.11
CA PHE A 110 10.80 8.21 28.88
C PHE A 110 10.03 7.06 28.24
N ALA A 111 10.49 5.81 28.40
CA ALA A 111 9.87 4.66 27.74
C ALA A 111 8.41 4.38 28.18
N PRO A 112 8.03 4.52 29.48
CA PRO A 112 6.64 4.29 29.89
C PRO A 112 5.67 5.33 29.31
N GLU A 113 6.06 6.60 29.28
CA GLU A 113 5.23 7.67 28.70
C GLU A 113 5.09 7.51 27.19
N LEU A 114 6.18 7.15 26.50
CA LEU A 114 6.17 6.88 25.07
C LEU A 114 5.26 5.69 24.72
N ALA A 115 5.34 4.60 25.49
CA ALA A 115 4.49 3.43 25.30
C ALA A 115 3.00 3.77 25.45
N ARG A 116 2.64 4.59 26.45
CA ARG A 116 1.26 5.09 26.64
C ARG A 116 0.81 5.94 25.44
N PHE A 117 1.63 6.90 25.03
CA PHE A 117 1.35 7.77 23.89
C PHE A 117 1.15 6.97 22.59
N GLU A 118 2.01 5.99 22.32
CA GLU A 118 1.89 5.12 21.14
C GLU A 118 0.64 4.24 21.18
N ALA A 119 0.27 3.72 22.35
CA ALA A 119 -0.94 2.93 22.53
C ALA A 119 -2.20 3.77 22.27
N GLU A 120 -2.27 4.99 22.81
CA GLU A 120 -3.37 5.93 22.61
C GLU A 120 -3.48 6.39 21.16
N ARG A 121 -2.36 6.78 20.53
CA ARG A 121 -2.29 7.14 19.11
C ARG A 121 -2.74 5.98 18.22
N SER A 122 -2.24 4.77 18.47
CA SER A 122 -2.62 3.57 17.71
C SER A 122 -4.09 3.22 17.89
N ALA A 123 -4.63 3.36 19.11
CA ALA A 123 -6.05 3.16 19.37
C ALA A 123 -6.91 4.20 18.65
N ARG A 124 -6.50 5.47 18.61
CA ARG A 124 -7.18 6.54 17.88
C ARG A 124 -7.17 6.29 16.36
N ILE A 125 -6.02 5.93 15.78
CA ILE A 125 -5.89 5.59 14.36
C ILE A 125 -6.76 4.38 14.03
N ARG A 126 -6.74 3.33 14.88
CA ARG A 126 -7.61 2.16 14.72
C ARG A 126 -9.09 2.53 14.79
N ARG A 127 -9.50 3.39 15.72
CA ARG A 127 -10.89 3.87 15.84
C ARG A 127 -11.32 4.70 14.63
N GLN A 128 -10.46 5.60 14.14
CA GLN A 128 -10.72 6.34 12.89
C GLN A 128 -10.86 5.40 11.69
N TRP A 129 -9.99 4.39 11.58
CA TRP A 129 -10.04 3.40 10.51
C TRP A 129 -11.27 2.49 10.60
N GLN A 130 -11.63 2.03 11.81
CA GLN A 130 -12.84 1.23 12.05
C GLN A 130 -14.14 2.03 11.87
N ALA A 131 -14.12 3.32 12.18
CA ALA A 131 -15.22 4.24 11.93
C ALA A 131 -15.39 4.50 10.43
N ALA A 132 -14.29 4.72 9.70
CA ALA A 132 -14.30 4.85 8.24
C ALA A 132 -14.89 3.60 7.55
N GLN A 133 -14.55 2.40 8.03
CA GLN A 133 -15.09 1.15 7.48
C GLN A 133 -16.60 0.93 7.71
N HIS A 134 -17.20 1.54 8.74
CA HIS A 134 -18.63 1.37 9.03
C HIS A 134 -19.53 2.34 8.24
N ASP A 135 -18.96 3.44 7.74
CA ASP A 135 -19.66 4.55 7.07
C ASP A 135 -19.63 4.47 5.52
N GLU A 136 -18.76 3.62 4.95
CA GLU A 136 -18.54 3.51 3.50
C GLU A 136 -19.61 2.71 2.72
N ARG A 137 -20.73 2.32 3.34
CA ARG A 137 -21.74 1.47 2.68
C ARG A 137 -22.43 2.16 1.48
N ASN A 138 -22.29 3.47 1.31
CA ASN A 138 -22.97 4.23 0.26
C ASN A 138 -22.26 5.50 -0.23
N GLN A 139 -20.94 5.62 -0.09
CA GLN A 139 -20.25 6.82 -0.58
C GLN A 139 -20.19 6.81 -2.12
N PRO A 140 -20.58 7.91 -2.80
CA PRO A 140 -20.43 8.01 -4.24
C PRO A 140 -18.94 7.99 -4.63
N PRO A 141 -18.60 7.59 -5.86
CA PRO A 141 -17.23 7.70 -6.36
C PRO A 141 -16.68 9.12 -6.18
N LEU A 142 -15.41 9.22 -5.80
CA LEU A 142 -14.67 10.48 -5.61
C LEU A 142 -14.27 11.12 -6.94
N ILE A 143 -14.41 10.38 -8.05
CA ILE A 143 -14.12 10.83 -9.40
C ILE A 143 -15.40 10.79 -10.24
N ASP A 144 -15.61 11.84 -11.03
CA ASP A 144 -16.75 11.94 -11.93
C ASP A 144 -16.70 10.83 -13.00
N PRO A 145 -17.77 10.03 -13.18
CA PRO A 145 -17.80 8.95 -14.15
C PRO A 145 -17.57 9.39 -15.60
N ARG A 146 -17.95 10.62 -15.99
CA ARG A 146 -17.66 11.11 -17.36
C ARG A 146 -16.17 11.33 -17.54
N SER A 147 -15.51 11.98 -16.57
CA SER A 147 -14.05 12.14 -16.57
C SER A 147 -13.32 10.79 -16.65
N VAL A 148 -13.80 9.77 -15.93
CA VAL A 148 -13.25 8.41 -16.04
C VAL A 148 -13.34 7.90 -17.48
N ARG A 149 -14.52 7.96 -18.10
CA ARG A 149 -14.73 7.47 -19.48
C ARG A 149 -13.89 8.22 -20.50
N GLU A 150 -13.78 9.54 -20.37
CA GLU A 150 -12.94 10.37 -21.25
C GLU A 150 -11.46 10.01 -21.12
N ARG A 151 -10.94 9.89 -19.89
CA ARG A 151 -9.54 9.53 -19.64
C ARG A 151 -9.20 8.14 -20.16
N TRP A 152 -10.08 7.16 -19.96
CA TRP A 152 -9.86 5.80 -20.47
C TRP A 152 -9.89 5.73 -22.00
N ARG A 153 -10.83 6.44 -22.65
CA ARG A 153 -10.88 6.54 -24.11
C ARG A 153 -9.66 7.24 -24.69
N ALA A 154 -9.18 8.29 -24.02
CA ALA A 154 -7.95 8.99 -24.43
C ALA A 154 -6.70 8.14 -24.19
N LEU A 155 -6.67 7.32 -23.12
CA LEU A 155 -5.58 6.40 -22.84
C LEU A 155 -5.48 5.28 -23.88
N ALA A 156 -6.64 4.75 -24.30
CA ALA A 156 -6.79 3.64 -25.26
C ALA A 156 -5.74 2.52 -25.07
N PRO A 157 -5.64 1.92 -23.87
CA PRO A 157 -4.56 0.99 -23.59
C PRO A 157 -4.68 -0.28 -24.43
N VAL A 158 -3.55 -0.81 -24.89
CA VAL A 158 -3.48 -2.11 -25.56
C VAL A 158 -3.88 -3.19 -24.55
N LEU A 159 -4.90 -3.97 -24.87
CA LEU A 159 -5.34 -5.08 -24.04
C LEU A 159 -4.50 -6.34 -24.36
N VAL A 160 -3.84 -6.88 -23.33
CA VAL A 160 -3.04 -8.10 -23.44
C VAL A 160 -3.63 -9.17 -22.52
N GLU A 161 -4.18 -10.23 -23.10
CA GLU A 161 -4.53 -11.46 -22.40
C GLU A 161 -3.32 -12.39 -22.42
N ASP A 162 -2.64 -12.51 -21.27
CA ASP A 162 -1.31 -13.10 -21.17
C ASP A 162 -1.33 -14.48 -20.49
N GLY A 163 -0.40 -15.35 -20.89
CA GLY A 163 -0.31 -16.73 -20.41
C GLY A 163 0.19 -16.85 -18.96
N PRO A 164 -0.08 -18.00 -18.29
CA PRO A 164 0.45 -18.28 -16.97
C PRO A 164 1.98 -18.28 -16.92
N ARG A 165 2.57 -17.62 -15.91
CA ARG A 165 4.02 -17.62 -15.65
C ARG A 165 4.33 -17.87 -14.18
N MET A 166 5.56 -18.28 -13.90
CA MET A 166 6.03 -18.47 -12.53
C MET A 166 5.98 -17.15 -11.75
N PRO A 167 5.71 -17.18 -10.43
CA PRO A 167 5.57 -15.96 -9.62
C PRO A 167 6.74 -14.98 -9.74
N GLU A 168 7.98 -15.47 -9.79
CA GLU A 168 9.19 -14.67 -9.93
C GLU A 168 9.28 -14.01 -11.31
N GLU A 169 8.84 -14.70 -12.35
CA GLU A 169 8.76 -14.16 -13.69
C GLU A 169 7.70 -13.08 -13.79
N GLN A 170 6.55 -13.25 -13.12
CA GLN A 170 5.53 -12.21 -13.07
C GLN A 170 6.06 -10.90 -12.47
N MET A 171 6.82 -10.98 -11.38
CA MET A 171 7.45 -9.78 -10.78
C MET A 171 8.43 -9.10 -11.75
N ARG A 172 9.22 -9.89 -12.50
CA ARG A 172 10.14 -9.34 -13.51
C ARG A 172 9.39 -8.68 -14.67
N VAL A 173 8.30 -9.27 -15.14
CA VAL A 173 7.48 -8.70 -16.23
C VAL A 173 6.82 -7.40 -15.80
N GLU A 174 6.21 -7.33 -14.60
CA GLU A 174 5.60 -6.10 -14.10
C GLU A 174 6.63 -4.95 -14.02
N ARG A 175 7.83 -5.23 -13.52
CA ARG A 175 8.93 -4.26 -13.49
C ARG A 175 9.34 -3.84 -14.91
N ALA A 176 9.60 -4.78 -15.80
CA ALA A 176 10.05 -4.48 -17.16
C ALA A 176 9.03 -3.60 -17.92
N TRP A 177 7.75 -3.98 -17.91
CA TRP A 177 6.73 -3.26 -18.68
C TRP A 177 6.40 -1.88 -18.10
N SER A 178 6.44 -1.72 -16.77
CA SER A 178 6.28 -0.39 -16.16
C SER A 178 7.44 0.53 -16.52
N GLN A 179 8.67 0.01 -16.60
CA GLN A 179 9.83 0.77 -17.04
C GLN A 179 9.79 1.09 -18.54
N GLU A 180 9.35 0.16 -19.39
CA GLU A 180 9.17 0.39 -20.83
C GLU A 180 8.13 1.51 -21.08
N VAL A 181 6.99 1.49 -20.37
CA VAL A 181 6.00 2.59 -20.46
C VAL A 181 6.59 3.89 -19.94
N ALA A 182 7.36 3.85 -18.85
CA ALA A 182 7.99 5.05 -18.29
C ALA A 182 8.98 5.73 -19.24
N ARG A 183 9.65 4.95 -20.08
CA ARG A 183 10.54 5.42 -21.16
C ARG A 183 9.82 5.72 -22.48
N GLY A 184 8.52 5.47 -22.58
CA GLY A 184 7.75 5.64 -23.82
C GLY A 184 8.02 4.57 -24.89
N GLU A 185 8.69 3.46 -24.54
CA GLU A 185 9.02 2.35 -25.44
C GLU A 185 7.85 1.37 -25.60
N ARG A 186 6.94 1.33 -24.62
CA ARG A 186 5.70 0.55 -24.64
C ARG A 186 4.50 1.49 -24.56
N PRO A 187 3.45 1.29 -25.38
CA PRO A 187 2.20 2.03 -25.22
C PRO A 187 1.50 1.68 -23.90
N ALA A 188 0.56 2.51 -23.47
CA ALA A 188 -0.29 2.16 -22.32
C ALA A 188 -0.87 0.75 -22.52
N THR A 189 -0.79 -0.09 -21.50
CA THR A 189 -1.11 -1.52 -21.61
C THR A 189 -2.00 -1.92 -20.43
N LEU A 190 -3.11 -2.60 -20.71
CA LEU A 190 -3.90 -3.31 -19.72
C LEU A 190 -3.65 -4.81 -19.90
N ARG A 191 -3.03 -5.45 -18.92
CA ARG A 191 -2.65 -6.86 -18.95
C ARG A 191 -3.55 -7.66 -18.03
N VAL A 192 -4.21 -8.68 -18.55
CA VAL A 192 -4.93 -9.71 -17.78
C VAL A 192 -4.06 -10.96 -17.80
N TRP A 193 -3.68 -11.51 -16.65
CA TRP A 193 -2.66 -12.56 -16.60
C TRP A 193 -2.84 -13.53 -15.44
N ASP A 194 -2.28 -14.73 -15.60
CA ASP A 194 -2.44 -15.85 -14.67
C ASP A 194 -1.14 -16.29 -14.00
N TRP A 195 -1.26 -16.95 -12.85
CA TRP A 195 -0.15 -17.49 -12.09
C TRP A 195 0.06 -18.96 -12.46
N ALA A 196 1.30 -19.40 -12.68
CA ALA A 196 1.59 -20.81 -12.94
C ALA A 196 1.73 -21.65 -11.66
N ALA A 197 1.95 -21.01 -10.50
CA ALA A 197 2.13 -21.68 -9.21
C ALA A 197 1.51 -20.86 -8.05
N PRO A 198 1.15 -21.50 -6.92
CA PRO A 198 0.74 -20.81 -5.71
C PRO A 198 1.83 -19.89 -5.18
N ALA A 199 1.43 -18.73 -4.64
CA ALA A 199 2.40 -17.75 -4.14
C ALA A 199 1.88 -16.96 -2.94
N VAL A 200 2.82 -16.47 -2.12
CA VAL A 200 2.63 -15.27 -1.31
C VAL A 200 3.40 -14.14 -1.97
N VAL A 201 2.68 -13.06 -2.29
CA VAL A 201 3.25 -11.84 -2.85
C VAL A 201 3.32 -10.78 -1.76
N CYS A 202 4.51 -10.56 -1.21
CA CYS A 202 4.77 -9.50 -0.24
C CYS A 202 4.91 -8.16 -0.96
N GLY A 203 4.37 -7.09 -0.36
CA GLY A 203 4.63 -5.72 -0.81
C GLY A 203 6.10 -5.35 -0.62
N ALA A 204 6.58 -4.36 -1.37
CA ALA A 204 7.98 -3.94 -1.38
C ALA A 204 8.60 -3.76 0.01
N TYR A 205 7.81 -3.26 0.96
CA TYR A 205 8.28 -2.86 2.31
C TYR A 205 7.89 -3.82 3.42
N GLN A 206 7.35 -5.00 3.12
CA GLN A 206 6.98 -5.96 4.15
C GLN A 206 8.17 -6.84 4.55
N SER A 207 8.30 -7.15 5.83
CA SER A 207 9.16 -8.23 6.30
C SER A 207 8.57 -9.56 5.82
N ILE A 208 9.36 -10.41 5.18
CA ILE A 208 8.85 -11.71 4.73
C ILE A 208 8.62 -12.62 5.94
N GLU A 209 9.53 -12.59 6.93
CA GLU A 209 9.41 -13.40 8.14
C GLU A 209 8.17 -13.02 8.96
N ASP A 210 7.80 -11.74 9.00
CA ASP A 210 6.63 -11.27 9.77
C ASP A 210 5.31 -11.62 9.08
N GLU A 211 5.32 -11.83 7.77
CA GLU A 211 4.10 -12.03 6.96
C GLU A 211 3.89 -13.49 6.58
N VAL A 212 4.94 -14.31 6.54
CA VAL A 212 4.91 -15.65 5.97
C VAL A 212 5.58 -16.67 6.87
N ARG A 213 4.88 -17.79 7.08
CA ARG A 213 5.44 -19.03 7.63
C ARG A 213 6.21 -19.76 6.54
N LEU A 214 7.50 -19.43 6.41
CA LEU A 214 8.35 -19.92 5.32
C LEU A 214 8.47 -21.45 5.27
N ASP A 215 8.44 -22.11 6.43
CA ASP A 215 8.40 -23.57 6.55
C ASP A 215 7.11 -24.13 5.92
N GLN A 216 5.96 -23.54 6.25
CA GLN A 216 4.66 -23.95 5.73
C GLN A 216 4.51 -23.64 4.24
N ALA A 217 5.04 -22.49 3.80
CA ALA A 217 5.08 -22.15 2.38
C ALA A 217 5.87 -23.20 1.59
N ARG A 218 7.07 -23.59 2.07
CA ARG A 218 7.93 -24.59 1.44
C ARG A 218 7.25 -25.96 1.35
N VAL A 219 6.67 -26.45 2.44
CA VAL A 219 5.99 -27.76 2.48
C VAL A 219 4.81 -27.81 1.49
N ARG A 220 4.14 -26.68 1.27
CA ARG A 220 2.97 -26.56 0.39
C ARG A 220 3.30 -26.18 -1.05
N GLY A 221 4.59 -26.03 -1.40
CA GLY A 221 5.01 -25.59 -2.73
C GLY A 221 4.55 -24.16 -3.06
N VAL A 222 4.37 -23.32 -2.04
CA VAL A 222 3.98 -21.91 -2.20
C VAL A 222 5.23 -21.07 -2.35
N HIS A 223 5.33 -20.39 -3.49
CA HIS A 223 6.43 -19.47 -3.76
C HIS A 223 6.29 -18.21 -2.91
N VAL A 224 7.40 -17.60 -2.50
CA VAL A 224 7.37 -16.34 -1.75
C VAL A 224 8.12 -15.31 -2.57
N VAL A 225 7.39 -14.32 -3.08
CA VAL A 225 7.92 -13.28 -3.96
C VAL A 225 7.61 -11.89 -3.42
N ARG A 226 8.39 -10.90 -3.86
CA ARG A 226 8.21 -9.49 -3.51
C ARG A 226 7.90 -8.69 -4.76
N ARG A 227 6.85 -7.87 -4.70
CA ARG A 227 6.50 -6.90 -5.74
C ARG A 227 7.10 -5.53 -5.43
N ASP A 228 7.27 -4.71 -6.45
CA ASP A 228 7.86 -3.38 -6.36
C ASP A 228 6.89 -2.32 -5.79
N SER A 229 5.59 -2.60 -5.87
CA SER A 229 4.55 -1.76 -5.28
C SER A 229 4.42 -1.99 -3.78
N GLY A 230 3.86 -1.00 -3.09
CA GLY A 230 3.53 -1.09 -1.66
C GLY A 230 2.31 -1.99 -1.38
N GLY A 231 1.80 -1.91 -0.15
CA GLY A 231 0.62 -2.66 0.30
C GLY A 231 0.95 -3.95 1.06
N GLY A 232 -0.10 -4.69 1.43
CA GLY A 232 0.01 -5.91 2.24
C GLY A 232 0.36 -7.16 1.45
N ALA A 233 0.50 -8.28 2.17
CA ALA A 233 0.82 -9.57 1.58
C ALA A 233 -0.45 -10.21 1.02
N MET A 234 -0.31 -10.90 -0.11
CA MET A 234 -1.43 -11.59 -0.76
C MET A 234 -1.09 -13.06 -0.96
N TYR A 235 -2.03 -13.93 -0.59
CA TYR A 235 -1.96 -15.35 -0.90
C TYR A 235 -2.68 -15.61 -2.23
N ILE A 236 -2.01 -16.35 -3.11
CA ILE A 236 -2.40 -16.56 -4.51
C ILE A 236 -2.55 -18.04 -4.79
N GLU A 237 -3.63 -18.40 -5.46
CA GLU A 237 -3.85 -19.73 -6.02
C GLU A 237 -4.25 -19.58 -7.50
N PRO A 238 -3.49 -20.12 -8.46
CA PRO A 238 -3.71 -19.95 -9.91
C PRO A 238 -5.16 -19.96 -10.39
N ALA A 239 -5.92 -21.01 -10.05
CA ALA A 239 -7.29 -21.18 -10.51
C ALA A 239 -8.35 -20.44 -9.67
N ARG A 240 -7.93 -19.71 -8.62
CA ARG A 240 -8.83 -19.04 -7.66
C ARG A 240 -8.59 -17.53 -7.56
N THR A 241 -7.57 -17.02 -8.22
CA THR A 241 -7.22 -15.60 -8.21
C THR A 241 -7.43 -15.00 -9.60
N ILE A 242 -7.92 -13.76 -9.68
CA ILE A 242 -7.91 -12.97 -10.91
C ILE A 242 -6.91 -11.83 -10.71
N THR A 243 -5.99 -11.63 -11.65
CA THR A 243 -4.98 -10.57 -11.57
C THR A 243 -4.97 -9.77 -12.87
N VAL A 244 -4.95 -8.44 -12.71
CA VAL A 244 -4.87 -7.49 -13.81
C VAL A 244 -3.86 -6.40 -13.46
N SER A 245 -3.11 -5.92 -14.45
CA SER A 245 -2.15 -4.83 -14.29
C SER A 245 -2.34 -3.79 -15.40
N LEU A 246 -2.50 -2.53 -15.03
CA LEU A 246 -2.49 -1.37 -15.92
C LEU A 246 -1.14 -0.68 -15.81
N TYR A 247 -0.50 -0.50 -16.96
CA TYR A 247 0.72 0.28 -17.14
C TYR A 247 0.35 1.51 -17.98
N ALA A 248 0.26 2.68 -17.36
CA ALA A 248 -0.16 3.90 -18.05
C ALA A 248 0.85 5.04 -17.82
N PRO A 249 1.00 5.99 -18.76
CA PRO A 249 1.75 7.22 -18.53
C PRO A 249 1.34 7.97 -17.27
N LEU A 250 2.24 8.69 -16.59
CA LEU A 250 1.88 9.47 -15.38
C LEU A 250 0.80 10.53 -15.67
N GLY A 251 0.77 11.07 -16.89
CA GLY A 251 -0.27 11.99 -17.34
C GLY A 251 -1.71 11.45 -17.20
N PHE A 252 -1.91 10.12 -17.23
CA PHE A 252 -3.23 9.50 -17.09
C PHE A 252 -3.94 9.88 -15.78
N VAL A 253 -3.16 10.04 -14.71
CA VAL A 253 -3.67 10.35 -13.36
C VAL A 253 -3.44 11.81 -12.95
N HIS A 254 -2.96 12.65 -13.87
CA HIS A 254 -2.58 14.02 -13.54
C HIS A 254 -3.79 14.82 -13.02
N GLY A 255 -3.54 15.59 -11.95
CA GLY A 255 -4.56 16.40 -11.26
C GLY A 255 -5.49 15.60 -10.33
N LEU A 256 -5.23 14.31 -10.11
CA LEU A 256 -6.04 13.48 -9.21
C LEU A 256 -5.35 13.26 -7.87
N SER A 257 -6.15 13.21 -6.79
CA SER A 257 -5.68 12.64 -5.53
C SER A 257 -5.34 11.15 -5.67
N VAL A 258 -4.61 10.60 -4.70
CA VAL A 258 -4.28 9.16 -4.67
C VAL A 258 -5.55 8.31 -4.71
N ALA A 259 -6.56 8.62 -3.89
CA ALA A 259 -7.82 7.87 -3.85
C ALA A 259 -8.59 7.94 -5.18
N GLN A 260 -8.64 9.11 -5.82
CA GLN A 260 -9.23 9.25 -7.15
C GLN A 260 -8.46 8.46 -8.21
N SER A 261 -7.13 8.39 -8.11
CA SER A 261 -6.32 7.59 -9.04
C SER A 261 -6.62 6.10 -8.93
N PHE A 262 -6.83 5.55 -7.73
CA PHE A 262 -7.27 4.16 -7.57
C PHE A 262 -8.64 3.94 -8.21
N GLN A 263 -9.61 4.83 -7.94
CA GLN A 263 -10.95 4.71 -8.52
C GLN A 263 -10.95 4.85 -10.04
N LEU A 264 -10.14 5.75 -10.60
CA LEU A 264 -9.95 5.87 -12.05
C LEU A 264 -9.47 4.53 -12.64
N CYS A 265 -8.45 3.93 -12.06
CA CYS A 265 -7.84 2.70 -12.57
C CYS A 265 -8.73 1.46 -12.44
N ASP A 266 -9.60 1.40 -11.42
CA ASP A 266 -10.43 0.23 -11.12
C ASP A 266 -11.91 0.36 -11.55
N MET A 267 -12.37 1.52 -12.06
CA MET A 267 -13.80 1.72 -12.37
C MET A 267 -14.34 0.71 -13.40
N TRP A 268 -13.58 0.46 -14.48
CA TRP A 268 -13.96 -0.55 -15.49
C TRP A 268 -14.12 -1.95 -14.88
N LEU A 269 -13.28 -2.27 -13.90
CA LEU A 269 -13.29 -3.55 -13.21
C LEU A 269 -14.47 -3.64 -12.25
N ILE A 270 -14.82 -2.55 -11.54
CA ILE A 270 -16.05 -2.48 -10.73
C ILE A 270 -17.30 -2.66 -11.60
N GLU A 271 -17.38 -1.98 -12.74
CA GLU A 271 -18.51 -2.12 -13.66
C GLU A 271 -18.61 -3.54 -14.24
N GLY A 272 -17.48 -4.14 -14.63
CA GLY A 272 -17.46 -5.51 -15.14
C GLY A 272 -17.85 -6.56 -14.09
N LEU A 273 -17.43 -6.39 -12.84
CA LEU A 273 -17.88 -7.23 -11.72
C LEU A 273 -19.39 -7.10 -11.48
N ARG A 274 -19.93 -5.88 -11.53
CA ARG A 274 -21.38 -5.64 -11.41
C ARG A 274 -22.18 -6.28 -12.54
N ALA A 275 -21.65 -6.22 -13.77
CA ALA A 275 -22.24 -6.92 -14.92
C ALA A 275 -22.22 -8.46 -14.77
N CYS A 276 -21.36 -9.00 -13.91
CA CYS A 276 -21.36 -10.42 -13.51
C CYS A 276 -22.36 -10.75 -12.39
N GLY A 277 -23.09 -9.77 -11.85
CA GLY A 277 -23.98 -9.94 -10.70
C GLY A 277 -23.30 -9.72 -9.34
N VAL A 278 -22.00 -9.37 -9.31
CA VAL A 278 -21.26 -9.13 -8.07
C VAL A 278 -21.55 -7.71 -7.58
N ARG A 279 -22.00 -7.56 -6.34
CA ARG A 279 -22.27 -6.24 -5.71
C ARG A 279 -20.97 -5.56 -5.25
N ALA A 280 -20.05 -5.33 -6.18
CA ALA A 280 -18.74 -4.73 -5.92
C ALA A 280 -18.82 -3.21 -5.73
N ARG A 281 -18.03 -2.69 -4.79
CA ARG A 281 -17.81 -1.26 -4.53
C ARG A 281 -16.38 -1.00 -4.10
N PHE A 282 -15.96 0.25 -4.18
CA PHE A 282 -14.74 0.71 -3.52
C PHE A 282 -14.93 0.71 -2.00
N ALA A 283 -13.87 0.38 -1.27
CA ALA A 283 -13.77 0.50 0.18
C ALA A 283 -12.36 0.99 0.54
N GLY A 284 -12.26 1.91 1.49
CA GLY A 284 -11.02 2.57 1.85
C GLY A 284 -10.29 3.18 0.65
N LEU A 285 -8.96 3.09 0.68
CA LEU A 285 -8.10 3.66 -0.36
C LEU A 285 -8.04 2.81 -1.64
N ASN A 286 -7.94 1.49 -1.48
CA ASN A 286 -7.52 0.58 -2.54
C ASN A 286 -8.21 -0.80 -2.48
N ASP A 287 -9.26 -0.95 -1.66
CA ASP A 287 -9.96 -2.21 -1.51
C ASP A 287 -11.22 -2.24 -2.38
N ILE A 288 -11.53 -3.45 -2.88
CA ILE A 288 -12.77 -3.75 -3.57
C ILE A 288 -13.54 -4.71 -2.68
N ALA A 289 -14.76 -4.31 -2.30
CA ALA A 289 -15.57 -5.03 -1.34
C ALA A 289 -16.95 -5.38 -1.89
N GLY A 290 -17.46 -6.52 -1.45
CA GLY A 290 -18.86 -6.90 -1.55
C GLY A 290 -19.61 -6.61 -0.24
N PRO A 291 -20.90 -6.94 -0.15
CA PRO A 291 -21.74 -6.68 1.02
C PRO A 291 -21.24 -7.33 2.32
N HIS A 292 -20.52 -8.44 2.22
CA HIS A 292 -20.12 -9.30 3.33
C HIS A 292 -18.61 -9.31 3.58
N GLY A 293 -17.79 -8.77 2.68
CA GLY A 293 -16.35 -8.70 2.89
C GLY A 293 -15.58 -8.15 1.69
N LYS A 294 -14.25 -8.21 1.79
CA LYS A 294 -13.32 -7.81 0.75
C LYS A 294 -13.29 -8.85 -0.37
N ILE A 295 -13.44 -8.42 -1.61
CA ILE A 295 -13.28 -9.25 -2.80
C ILE A 295 -11.81 -9.27 -3.22
N GLY A 296 -11.15 -8.14 -3.12
CA GLY A 296 -9.76 -7.97 -3.53
C GLY A 296 -9.24 -6.58 -3.22
N GLY A 297 -8.09 -6.25 -3.77
CA GLY A 297 -7.52 -4.92 -3.64
C GLY A 297 -6.42 -4.67 -4.64
N SER A 298 -6.01 -3.42 -4.67
CA SER A 298 -5.10 -2.90 -5.68
C SER A 298 -3.87 -2.30 -5.02
N ALA A 299 -2.78 -2.20 -5.75
CA ALA A 299 -1.63 -1.42 -5.34
C ALA A 299 -1.09 -0.63 -6.53
N GLN A 300 -0.45 0.49 -6.22
CA GLN A 300 0.13 1.38 -7.21
C GLN A 300 1.61 1.64 -6.95
N GLN A 301 2.34 1.84 -8.02
CA GLN A 301 3.69 2.36 -8.03
C GLN A 301 3.81 3.45 -9.10
N ARG A 302 4.57 4.50 -8.78
CA ARG A 302 4.96 5.54 -9.73
C ARG A 302 6.40 5.25 -10.15
N VAL A 303 6.63 5.07 -11.44
CA VAL A 303 7.96 4.98 -12.03
C VAL A 303 8.26 6.34 -12.66
N PRO A 304 9.28 7.07 -12.17
CA PRO A 304 9.66 8.36 -12.74
C PRO A 304 10.06 8.26 -14.21
N GLY A 305 9.95 9.37 -14.93
CA GLY A 305 10.33 9.49 -16.34
C GLY A 305 9.43 10.48 -17.05
N GLU A 306 9.75 10.75 -18.32
CA GLU A 306 8.90 11.47 -19.26
C GLU A 306 8.64 10.51 -20.43
N PRO A 307 7.46 9.87 -20.50
CA PRO A 307 6.22 10.26 -19.81
C PRO A 307 6.04 9.68 -18.38
N GLY A 308 6.94 8.79 -17.94
CA GLY A 308 6.83 8.10 -16.65
C GLY A 308 5.69 7.05 -16.65
N CYS A 309 5.55 6.27 -15.59
CA CYS A 309 4.50 5.24 -15.52
C CYS A 309 3.78 5.20 -14.17
N VAL A 310 2.47 5.03 -14.21
CA VAL A 310 1.70 4.41 -13.14
C VAL A 310 1.53 2.92 -13.45
N LEU A 311 2.13 2.09 -12.60
CA LEU A 311 1.76 0.69 -12.48
C LEU A 311 0.63 0.60 -11.46
N HIS A 312 -0.54 0.16 -11.90
CA HIS A 312 -1.68 -0.16 -11.04
C HIS A 312 -2.04 -1.62 -11.25
N HIS A 313 -1.97 -2.44 -10.21
CA HIS A 313 -2.38 -3.84 -10.32
C HIS A 313 -3.41 -4.21 -9.28
N THR A 314 -4.33 -5.09 -9.68
CA THR A 314 -5.49 -5.47 -8.90
C THR A 314 -5.53 -6.98 -8.82
N THR A 315 -5.68 -7.50 -7.61
CA THR A 315 -5.83 -8.92 -7.35
C THR A 315 -7.14 -9.18 -6.65
N LEU A 316 -7.94 -10.08 -7.21
CA LEU A 316 -9.26 -10.45 -6.71
C LEU A 316 -9.32 -11.93 -6.37
N ALA A 317 -9.98 -12.27 -5.27
CA ALA A 317 -10.31 -13.64 -4.93
C ALA A 317 -11.56 -14.08 -5.71
N TYR A 318 -11.37 -14.91 -6.74
CA TYR A 318 -12.50 -15.59 -7.37
C TYR A 318 -13.12 -16.61 -6.41
N SER A 319 -12.28 -17.41 -5.78
CA SER A 319 -12.58 -18.26 -4.64
C SER A 319 -11.39 -18.26 -3.67
N ILE A 320 -11.50 -18.86 -2.49
CA ILE A 320 -10.40 -18.87 -1.52
C ILE A 320 -10.38 -20.18 -0.73
N ASP A 321 -9.20 -20.78 -0.55
CA ASP A 321 -8.97 -21.74 0.53
C ASP A 321 -8.45 -20.99 1.77
N ALA A 322 -9.36 -20.62 2.65
CA ALA A 322 -9.03 -19.87 3.85
C ALA A 322 -8.12 -20.66 4.82
N ARG A 323 -8.15 -22.01 4.79
CA ARG A 323 -7.29 -22.84 5.64
C ARG A 323 -5.87 -22.84 5.10
N ALA A 324 -5.71 -23.03 3.80
CA ALA A 324 -4.39 -22.97 3.15
C ALA A 324 -3.76 -21.58 3.34
N MET A 325 -4.51 -20.51 3.13
CA MET A 325 -4.05 -19.15 3.39
C MET A 325 -3.62 -18.94 4.84
N ALA A 326 -4.46 -19.32 5.81
CA ALA A 326 -4.16 -19.13 7.24
C ALA A 326 -2.97 -19.98 7.73
N ALA A 327 -2.70 -21.11 7.08
CA ALA A 327 -1.53 -21.93 7.38
C ALA A 327 -0.22 -21.29 6.90
N VAL A 328 -0.26 -20.45 5.87
CA VAL A 328 0.92 -19.85 5.25
C VAL A 328 1.18 -18.42 5.73
N LEU A 329 0.13 -17.62 5.95
CA LEU A 329 0.29 -16.23 6.38
C LEU A 329 0.42 -16.12 7.90
N ASN A 330 1.35 -15.28 8.37
CA ASN A 330 1.46 -14.87 9.76
C ASN A 330 0.39 -13.83 10.10
N THR A 331 -0.84 -14.31 10.33
CA THR A 331 -1.85 -13.46 10.93
C THR A 331 -1.53 -13.29 12.42
N SER A 332 -1.42 -12.06 12.91
CA SER A 332 -1.06 -11.71 14.31
C SER A 332 -1.65 -12.67 15.35
N ALA A 333 -0.88 -13.01 16.40
CA ALA A 333 -1.19 -14.06 17.38
C ALA A 333 -2.58 -13.97 18.06
N GLU A 334 -3.18 -12.78 18.12
CA GLU A 334 -4.61 -12.58 18.49
C GLU A 334 -5.60 -13.36 17.61
N LYS A 335 -5.17 -13.84 16.44
CA LYS A 335 -6.00 -14.54 15.45
C LYS A 335 -5.80 -16.07 15.43
N MET A 336 -5.04 -16.62 16.37
CA MET A 336 -4.78 -18.06 16.47
C MET A 336 -5.85 -18.78 17.32
N SER A 337 -7.13 -18.58 16.98
CA SER A 337 -8.24 -19.41 17.47
C SER A 337 -9.12 -19.85 16.30
N ASP A 338 -9.86 -20.96 16.42
CA ASP A 338 -10.81 -21.40 15.39
C ASP A 338 -11.86 -20.33 15.05
N LYS A 339 -12.18 -19.46 16.01
CA LYS A 339 -13.03 -18.27 15.81
C LYS A 339 -12.35 -17.21 14.92
N ALA A 340 -11.03 -17.11 14.98
CA ALA A 340 -10.27 -16.11 14.25
C ALA A 340 -9.84 -16.54 12.84
N VAL A 341 -9.65 -17.83 12.57
CA VAL A 341 -9.62 -18.38 11.19
C VAL A 341 -10.98 -18.14 10.52
N LYS A 342 -12.09 -18.42 11.23
CA LYS A 342 -13.45 -18.04 10.79
C LYS A 342 -13.61 -16.53 10.61
N SER A 343 -12.96 -15.69 11.42
CA SER A 343 -12.99 -14.22 11.31
C SER A 343 -12.16 -13.70 10.13
N ALA A 344 -11.00 -14.29 9.82
CA ALA A 344 -10.21 -13.96 8.65
C ALA A 344 -10.90 -14.39 7.35
N ALA A 345 -11.49 -15.59 7.33
CA ALA A 345 -12.35 -16.06 6.24
C ALA A 345 -13.62 -15.20 6.08
N LYS A 346 -14.26 -14.78 7.19
CA LYS A 346 -15.42 -13.87 7.17
C LYS A 346 -15.11 -12.48 6.60
N ARG A 347 -13.83 -12.08 6.50
CA ARG A 347 -13.43 -10.78 5.93
C ARG A 347 -13.23 -10.81 4.42
N VAL A 348 -13.19 -12.00 3.79
CA VAL A 348 -13.06 -12.14 2.34
C VAL A 348 -14.38 -12.66 1.78
N GLU A 349 -14.94 -11.92 0.83
CA GLU A 349 -16.11 -12.34 0.06
C GLU A 349 -15.65 -12.71 -1.36
N PRO A 350 -15.47 -14.00 -1.66
CA PRO A 350 -15.02 -14.42 -2.98
C PRO A 350 -16.06 -14.09 -4.05
N ILE A 351 -15.62 -13.78 -5.27
CA ILE A 351 -16.50 -13.45 -6.40
C ILE A 351 -17.55 -14.55 -6.62
N CYS A 352 -17.17 -15.83 -6.51
CA CYS A 352 -18.07 -16.96 -6.72
C CYS A 352 -19.23 -17.04 -5.71
N ALA A 353 -19.20 -16.27 -4.61
CA ALA A 353 -20.33 -16.15 -3.69
C ALA A 353 -21.45 -15.25 -4.25
N GLY A 354 -21.11 -14.31 -5.14
CA GLY A 354 -22.04 -13.34 -5.72
C GLY A 354 -22.48 -13.64 -7.15
N THR A 355 -21.93 -14.66 -7.81
CA THR A 355 -22.23 -15.00 -9.20
C THR A 355 -22.25 -16.50 -9.45
N ARG A 356 -23.00 -16.92 -10.48
CA ARG A 356 -22.98 -18.31 -11.00
C ARG A 356 -21.96 -18.50 -12.13
N LEU A 357 -21.26 -17.44 -12.54
CA LEU A 357 -20.28 -17.49 -13.60
C LEU A 357 -18.99 -18.18 -13.14
N THR A 358 -18.36 -18.92 -14.06
CA THR A 358 -17.02 -19.46 -13.85
C THR A 358 -15.99 -18.34 -13.83
N ARG A 359 -14.79 -18.60 -13.28
CA ARG A 359 -13.67 -17.65 -13.29
C ARG A 359 -13.40 -17.13 -14.71
N ALA A 360 -13.36 -18.03 -15.69
CA ALA A 360 -13.12 -17.69 -17.09
C ALA A 360 -14.22 -16.77 -17.66
N GLN A 361 -15.49 -17.03 -17.33
CA GLN A 361 -16.61 -16.17 -17.75
C GLN A 361 -16.54 -14.78 -17.11
N VAL A 362 -16.14 -14.69 -15.83
CA VAL A 362 -15.91 -13.41 -15.15
C VAL A 362 -14.77 -12.66 -15.84
N VAL A 363 -13.63 -13.31 -16.09
CA VAL A 363 -12.49 -12.70 -16.79
C VAL A 363 -12.89 -12.20 -18.19
N ALA A 364 -13.63 -13.01 -18.96
CA ALA A 364 -14.12 -12.61 -20.28
C ALA A 364 -15.05 -11.39 -20.21
N ARG A 365 -15.91 -11.29 -19.18
CA ARG A 365 -16.74 -10.10 -18.96
C ARG A 365 -15.90 -8.89 -18.58
N LEU A 366 -14.90 -9.04 -17.73
CA LEU A 366 -13.97 -7.95 -17.37
C LEU A 366 -13.25 -7.42 -18.63
N VAL A 367 -12.71 -8.31 -19.45
CA VAL A 367 -12.10 -7.97 -20.74
C VAL A 367 -13.07 -7.22 -21.66
N HIS A 368 -14.32 -7.68 -21.75
CA HIS A 368 -15.34 -6.98 -22.53
C HIS A 368 -15.58 -5.56 -22.00
N THR A 369 -15.73 -5.38 -20.69
CA THR A 369 -15.92 -4.05 -20.09
C THR A 369 -14.70 -3.15 -20.27
N ALA A 370 -13.47 -3.68 -20.21
CA ALA A 370 -12.27 -2.91 -20.53
C ALA A 370 -12.34 -2.32 -21.96
N ARG A 371 -12.82 -3.10 -22.93
CA ARG A 371 -13.03 -2.63 -24.32
C ARG A 371 -14.09 -1.54 -24.40
N GLU A 372 -15.18 -1.64 -23.63
CA GLU A 372 -16.19 -0.57 -23.53
C GLU A 372 -15.64 0.74 -22.94
N PHE A 373 -14.56 0.66 -22.14
CA PHE A 373 -13.83 1.81 -21.63
C PHE A 373 -12.81 2.38 -22.62
N GLY A 374 -12.49 1.65 -23.69
CA GLY A 374 -11.59 2.09 -24.75
C GLY A 374 -10.29 1.30 -24.87
N ALA A 375 -10.12 0.20 -24.12
CA ALA A 375 -8.99 -0.70 -24.36
C ALA A 375 -9.10 -1.35 -25.74
N VAL A 376 -7.99 -1.44 -26.47
CA VAL A 376 -7.94 -1.90 -27.88
C VAL A 376 -7.24 -3.24 -28.04
#